data_AF-A0A957UY55-F1
#
_entry.id   AF-A0A957UY55-F1
#
_cell.length_a   1.000
_cell.length_b   1.000
_cell.length_c   1.000
_cell.angle_alpha   90.00
_cell.angle_beta   90.00
_cell.angle_gamma   90.00
#
_symmetry.space_group_name_H-M   'P 1'
#
loop_
_entity.id
_entity.type
_entity.pdbx_description
1 polymer ?
#
loop_
_entity_poly.entity_id
_entity_poly.type
_entity_poly.pdbx_seq_one_letter_code
_entity_poly.pdbx_strand_id
1 'polypeptide(L)'
;MSAQQPAHPADGTSPSRLWPYLLLTLAPLFWSGNIVVSRALRADISPVALTFWRWVVALAILLPVTWPELRRSWPVIRRRWKILVLLGLLGVFLYQMLAYQALALTTALNVLLISATAPLFIALVGWLGFGERITLRLALAIALSLLGVGVVITRGDWA
;
A
#
# COMPACT_ATOMS: atom_id res chain seq x y z
N MET A 1 44.99 -9.64 -4.66
CA MET A 1 44.04 -10.49 -3.89
C MET A 1 42.62 -10.07 -4.27
N SER A 2 42.12 -10.65 -5.35
CA SER A 2 40.80 -10.42 -5.93
C SER A 2 39.79 -11.36 -5.26
N ALA A 3 38.99 -10.82 -4.34
CA ALA A 3 37.90 -11.56 -3.72
C ALA A 3 36.82 -11.84 -4.78
N GLN A 4 36.75 -13.09 -5.23
CA GLN A 4 35.67 -13.63 -6.05
C GLN A 4 34.35 -13.51 -5.27
N GLN A 5 33.46 -12.66 -5.75
CA GLN A 5 32.06 -12.61 -5.36
C GLN A 5 31.39 -13.92 -5.84
N PRO A 6 30.71 -14.69 -4.97
CA PRO A 6 30.05 -15.92 -5.41
C PRO A 6 28.91 -15.59 -6.36
N ALA A 7 28.91 -16.26 -7.51
CA ALA A 7 27.87 -16.17 -8.53
C ALA A 7 26.51 -16.47 -7.91
N HIS A 8 25.58 -15.51 -8.04
CA HIS A 8 24.18 -15.71 -7.68
C HIS A 8 23.62 -16.82 -8.57
N PRO A 9 23.05 -17.91 -8.03
CA PRO A 9 22.35 -18.89 -8.85
C PRO A 9 21.20 -18.17 -9.55
N ALA A 10 21.21 -18.23 -10.87
CA ALA A 10 20.13 -17.77 -11.72
C ALA A 10 18.99 -18.78 -11.61
N ASP A 11 18.18 -18.64 -10.56
CA ASP A 11 16.96 -19.43 -10.37
C ASP A 11 15.89 -18.99 -11.37
N GLY A 12 15.93 -19.57 -12.57
CA GLY A 12 14.89 -20.45 -13.13
C GLY A 12 13.46 -19.96 -13.36
N THR A 13 13.01 -18.81 -12.84
CA THR A 13 11.66 -18.27 -13.12
C THR A 13 11.71 -16.75 -13.12
N SER A 14 12.33 -16.15 -14.14
CA SER A 14 12.05 -14.75 -14.45
C SER A 14 10.58 -14.71 -14.89
N PRO A 15 9.66 -14.14 -14.10
CA PRO A 15 8.30 -13.96 -14.58
C PRO A 15 8.39 -13.22 -15.90
N SER A 16 7.69 -13.68 -16.92
CA SER A 16 7.67 -13.03 -18.23
C SER A 16 7.52 -11.52 -18.04
N ARG A 17 8.16 -10.68 -18.89
CA ARG A 17 8.13 -9.21 -18.72
C ARG A 17 6.70 -8.66 -18.56
N LEU A 18 5.68 -9.42 -18.96
CA LEU A 18 4.25 -9.16 -18.83
C LEU A 18 3.68 -9.34 -17.41
N TRP A 19 4.24 -10.22 -16.58
CA TRP A 19 3.72 -10.54 -15.25
C TRP A 19 3.67 -9.33 -14.30
N PRO A 20 4.73 -8.49 -14.18
CA PRO A 20 4.64 -7.27 -13.38
C PRO A 20 3.55 -6.31 -13.87
N TYR A 21 3.36 -6.17 -15.19
CA TYR A 21 2.30 -5.31 -15.75
C TYR A 21 0.91 -5.86 -15.45
N LEU A 22 0.71 -7.18 -15.52
CA LEU A 22 -0.53 -7.86 -15.13
C LEU A 22 -0.87 -7.64 -13.66
N LEU A 23 0.12 -7.75 -12.76
CA LEU A 23 -0.07 -7.43 -11.35
C LEU A 23 -0.39 -5.95 -11.14
N LEU A 24 0.24 -5.06 -11.91
CA LEU A 24 0.03 -3.61 -11.83
C LEU A 24 -1.38 -3.19 -12.29
N THR A 25 -2.02 -3.95 -13.17
CA THR A 25 -3.42 -3.70 -13.61
C THR A 25 -4.44 -4.41 -12.73
N LEU A 26 -4.12 -5.60 -12.22
CA LEU A 26 -5.00 -6.33 -11.29
C LEU A 26 -5.17 -5.58 -9.97
N ALA A 27 -4.12 -4.96 -9.43
CA ALA A 27 -4.19 -4.21 -8.19
C ALA A 27 -5.27 -3.08 -8.19
N PRO A 28 -5.27 -2.13 -9.15
CA PRO A 28 -6.31 -1.10 -9.25
C PRO A 28 -7.68 -1.68 -9.63
N LEU A 29 -7.74 -2.78 -10.38
CA LEU A 29 -9.00 -3.47 -10.66
C LEU A 29 -9.66 -4.00 -9.37
N PHE A 30 -8.90 -4.69 -8.52
CA PHE A 30 -9.40 -5.18 -7.23
C PHE A 30 -9.76 -4.04 -6.28
N TRP A 31 -8.99 -2.95 -6.27
CA TRP A 31 -9.31 -1.74 -5.52
C TRP A 31 -10.62 -1.09 -5.99
N SER A 32 -10.83 -1.00 -7.30
CA SER A 32 -12.05 -0.42 -7.87
C SER A 32 -13.28 -1.31 -7.64
N GLY A 33 -13.11 -2.63 -7.78
CA GLY A 33 -14.15 -3.62 -7.45
C GLY A 33 -14.58 -3.53 -5.99
N ASN A 34 -13.63 -3.28 -5.07
CA ASN A 34 -13.96 -3.05 -3.68
C ASN A 34 -14.90 -1.86 -3.48
N ILE A 35 -14.71 -0.74 -4.19
CA ILE A 35 -15.59 0.43 -4.12
C ILE A 35 -17.00 0.11 -4.63
N VAL A 36 -17.11 -0.63 -5.74
CA VAL A 36 -18.39 -1.03 -6.33
C VAL A 36 -19.18 -1.93 -5.38
N VAL A 37 -18.55 -2.97 -4.83
CA VAL A 37 -19.17 -3.89 -3.88
C VAL A 37 -19.56 -3.14 -2.59
N SER A 38 -18.68 -2.29 -2.09
CA SER A 38 -18.98 -1.45 -0.91
C SER A 38 -20.20 -0.58 -1.17
N ARG A 39 -20.30 0.05 -2.35
CA ARG A 39 -21.42 0.89 -2.73
C ARG A 39 -22.74 0.11 -2.85
N ALA A 40 -22.70 -1.10 -3.40
CA ALA A 40 -23.89 -1.96 -3.53
C ALA A 40 -24.44 -2.41 -2.17
N LEU A 41 -23.57 -2.70 -1.20
CA LEU A 41 -23.94 -3.23 0.11
C LEU A 41 -24.12 -2.16 1.21
N ARG A 42 -23.98 -0.87 0.87
CA ARG A 42 -24.06 0.25 1.84
C ARG A 42 -25.41 0.38 2.54
N ALA A 43 -26.50 -0.07 1.92
CA ALA A 43 -27.84 0.01 2.49
C ALA A 43 -28.14 -1.14 3.47
N ASP A 44 -27.53 -2.31 3.27
CA ASP A 44 -27.88 -3.55 3.97
C ASP A 44 -26.87 -3.93 5.06
N ILE A 45 -25.63 -3.45 4.95
CA ILE A 45 -24.52 -3.84 5.83
C ILE A 45 -23.81 -2.60 6.35
N SER A 46 -23.58 -2.54 7.66
CA SER A 46 -22.83 -1.42 8.27
C SER A 46 -21.39 -1.39 7.73
N PRO A 47 -20.76 -0.20 7.60
CA PRO A 47 -19.38 -0.09 7.08
C PRO A 47 -18.35 -0.91 7.88
N VAL A 48 -18.59 -1.05 9.19
CA VAL A 48 -17.73 -1.85 10.09
C VAL A 48 -17.89 -3.34 9.79
N ALA A 49 -19.12 -3.83 9.64
CA ALA A 49 -19.39 -5.23 9.29
C ALA A 49 -18.86 -5.57 7.90
N LEU A 50 -19.01 -4.68 6.92
CA LEU A 50 -18.45 -4.85 5.58
C LEU A 50 -16.92 -4.99 5.62
N THR A 51 -16.25 -4.10 6.37
CA THR A 51 -14.79 -4.14 6.52
C THR A 51 -14.33 -5.41 7.23
N PHE A 52 -15.04 -5.83 8.28
CA PHE A 52 -14.77 -7.06 9.01
C PHE A 52 -14.86 -8.28 8.09
N TRP A 53 -16.00 -8.47 7.41
CA TRP A 53 -16.21 -9.60 6.51
C TRP A 53 -15.21 -9.63 5.36
N ARG A 54 -14.82 -8.46 4.83
CA ARG A 54 -13.78 -8.36 3.80
C ARG A 54 -12.45 -8.95 4.26
N TRP A 55 -11.99 -8.60 5.46
CA TRP A 55 -10.74 -9.13 6.01
C TRP A 55 -10.84 -10.61 6.36
N VAL A 56 -12.00 -11.07 6.85
CA VAL A 56 -12.26 -12.49 7.12
C VAL A 56 -12.22 -13.31 5.84
N VAL A 57 -12.89 -12.88 4.78
CA VAL A 57 -12.89 -13.58 3.48
C VAL A 57 -11.50 -13.55 2.86
N ALA A 58 -10.80 -12.41 2.90
CA ALA A 58 -9.42 -12.32 2.44
C ALA A 58 -8.51 -13.31 3.18
N LEU A 59 -8.63 -13.40 4.51
CA LEU A 59 -7.89 -14.38 5.31
C LEU A 59 -8.28 -15.81 4.92
N ALA A 60 -9.55 -16.12 4.79
CA ALA A 60 -10.02 -17.47 4.44
C ALA A 60 -9.52 -17.94 3.07
N ILE A 61 -9.42 -17.04 2.09
CA ILE A 61 -8.91 -17.34 0.75
C ILE A 61 -7.38 -17.44 0.77
N LEU A 62 -6.70 -16.52 1.46
CA LEU A 62 -5.24 -16.43 1.43
C LEU A 62 -4.57 -17.48 2.33
N LEU A 63 -5.23 -17.88 3.42
CA LEU A 63 -4.71 -18.82 4.39
C LEU A 63 -4.32 -20.17 3.76
N PRO A 64 -5.17 -20.88 2.99
CA PRO A 64 -4.78 -22.15 2.38
C PRO A 64 -3.62 -22.00 1.38
N VAL A 65 -3.58 -20.89 0.64
CA VAL A 65 -2.53 -20.62 -0.35
C VAL A 65 -1.18 -20.35 0.32
N THR A 66 -1.18 -19.64 1.45
CA THR A 66 0.02 -19.23 2.17
C THR A 66 0.37 -20.13 3.35
N TRP A 67 -0.44 -21.16 3.63
CA TRP A 67 -0.28 -22.04 4.78
C TRP A 67 1.10 -22.73 4.83
N PRO A 68 1.65 -23.28 3.73
CA PRO A 68 2.96 -23.92 3.74
C PRO A 68 4.09 -22.95 4.14
N GLU A 69 4.10 -21.75 3.55
CA GLU A 69 5.07 -20.70 3.82
C GLU A 69 4.92 -20.15 5.25
N LEU A 70 3.68 -20.00 5.70
CA LEU A 70 3.34 -19.53 7.04
C LEU A 70 3.85 -20.51 8.10
N ARG A 71 3.65 -21.82 7.90
CA ARG A 71 4.18 -22.87 8.78
C ARG A 71 5.71 -22.84 8.82
N ARG A 72 6.36 -22.73 7.65
CA ARG A 72 7.83 -22.68 7.56
C ARG A 72 8.41 -21.45 8.26
N SER A 73 7.70 -20.32 8.19
CA SER A 73 8.11 -19.04 8.77
C SER A 73 7.59 -18.81 10.20
N TRP A 74 6.80 -19.74 10.75
CA TRP A 74 6.15 -19.60 12.05
C TRP A 74 7.10 -19.24 13.21
N PRO A 75 8.31 -19.82 13.33
CA PRO A 75 9.24 -19.42 14.39
C PRO A 75 9.67 -17.95 14.29
N VAL A 76 9.84 -17.42 13.08
CA VAL A 76 10.21 -16.02 12.83
C VAL A 76 9.04 -15.10 13.14
N ILE A 77 7.84 -15.48 12.69
CA ILE A 77 6.58 -14.75 12.95
C ILE A 77 6.35 -14.63 14.45
N ARG A 78 6.47 -15.75 15.18
CA ARG A 78 6.32 -15.76 16.64
C ARG A 78 7.40 -14.93 17.34
N ARG A 79 8.61 -14.84 16.80
CA ARG A 79 9.66 -13.98 17.38
C ARG A 79 9.40 -12.48 17.12
N ARG A 80 8.80 -12.14 15.97
CA ARG A 80 8.56 -10.75 15.53
C ARG A 80 7.09 -10.31 15.65
N TRP A 81 6.26 -11.04 16.40
CA TRP A 81 4.82 -10.80 16.50
C TRP A 81 4.47 -9.35 16.90
N LYS A 82 5.25 -8.74 17.80
CA LYS A 82 5.05 -7.35 18.22
C LYS A 82 5.17 -6.37 17.05
N ILE A 83 6.16 -6.57 16.18
CA ILE A 83 6.37 -5.73 14.99
C ILE A 83 5.22 -5.95 14.01
N LEU A 84 4.78 -7.20 13.82
CA LEU A 84 3.65 -7.50 12.93
C LEU A 84 2.34 -6.87 13.42
N VAL A 85 2.07 -6.94 14.72
CA VAL A 85 0.91 -6.28 15.34
C VAL A 85 1.03 -4.76 15.21
N LEU A 86 2.20 -4.18 15.48
CA LEU A 86 2.42 -2.74 15.32
C LEU A 86 2.22 -2.31 13.87
N LEU A 87 2.72 -3.07 12.90
CA LEU A 87 2.57 -2.79 11.48
C LEU A 87 1.10 -2.88 11.04
N GLY A 88 0.35 -3.87 11.52
CA GLY A 88 -1.08 -3.98 11.25
C GLY A 88 -1.88 -2.85 11.89
N LEU A 89 -1.59 -2.49 13.14
CA LEU A 89 -2.25 -1.41 13.86
C LEU A 89 -1.98 -0.04 13.22
N LEU A 90 -0.71 0.30 12.96
CA LEU A 90 -0.35 1.61 12.39
C LEU A 90 -0.66 1.67 10.90
N GLY A 91 -0.28 0.65 10.15
CA GLY A 91 -0.34 0.66 8.69
C GLY A 91 -1.74 0.43 8.15
N VAL A 92 -2.51 -0.48 8.74
CA VAL A 92 -3.84 -0.85 8.22
C VAL A 92 -4.94 -0.19 9.03
N PHE A 93 -4.98 -0.42 10.34
CA PHE A 93 -6.11 0.03 11.17
C PHE A 93 -6.13 1.55 11.31
N LEU A 94 -5.03 2.14 11.78
CA LEU A 94 -4.95 3.57 12.04
C LEU A 94 -5.06 4.39 10.75
N TYR A 95 -4.41 3.96 9.67
CA TYR A 95 -4.56 4.58 8.35
C TYR A 95 -6.03 4.62 7.91
N GLN A 96 -6.72 3.47 7.94
CA GLN A 96 -8.12 3.41 7.51
C GLN A 96 -9.02 4.26 8.41
N MET A 97 -8.82 4.20 9.74
CA MET A 97 -9.60 4.99 10.70
C MET A 97 -9.40 6.50 10.47
N LEU A 98 -8.16 6.96 10.34
CA LEU A 98 -7.86 8.37 10.08
C LEU A 98 -8.37 8.81 8.71
N ALA A 99 -8.29 7.96 7.68
CA ALA A 99 -8.83 8.26 6.36
C ALA A 99 -10.36 8.45 6.41
N TYR A 100 -11.08 7.58 7.12
CA TYR A 100 -12.52 7.75 7.33
C TYR A 100 -12.86 9.03 8.10
N GLN A 101 -12.11 9.33 9.17
CA GLN A 101 -12.29 10.57 9.94
C GLN A 101 -11.99 11.82 9.10
N ALA A 102 -10.93 11.81 8.30
CA ALA A 102 -10.58 12.91 7.40
C ALA A 102 -11.68 13.16 6.35
N LEU A 103 -12.33 12.09 5.88
CA LEU A 103 -13.48 12.17 4.98
C LEU A 103 -14.76 12.68 5.66
N ALA A 104 -14.91 12.45 6.97
CA ALA A 104 -16.01 13.01 7.75
C ALA A 104 -15.79 14.50 8.07
N LEU A 105 -14.53 14.93 8.24
CA LEU A 105 -14.15 16.31 8.55
C LEU A 105 -13.98 17.20 7.32
N THR A 106 -13.67 16.63 6.15
CA THR A 106 -13.31 17.37 4.93
C THR A 106 -13.89 16.74 3.67
N THR A 107 -13.69 17.36 2.50
CA THR A 107 -14.15 16.79 1.22
C THR A 107 -13.24 15.67 0.74
N ALA A 108 -13.78 14.76 -0.08
CA ALA A 108 -13.00 13.70 -0.72
C ALA A 108 -11.79 14.24 -1.50
N LEU A 109 -11.96 15.41 -2.14
CA LEU A 109 -10.88 16.07 -2.86
C LEU A 109 -9.71 16.38 -1.89
N ASN A 110 -9.98 17.03 -0.76
CA ASN A 110 -8.94 17.37 0.23
C ASN A 110 -8.23 16.13 0.78
N VAL A 111 -8.97 15.03 1.04
CA VAL A 111 -8.38 13.75 1.45
C VAL A 111 -7.44 13.18 0.38
N LEU A 112 -7.80 13.29 -0.91
CA LEU A 112 -6.92 12.89 -2.02
C LEU A 112 -5.66 13.76 -2.05
N LEU A 113 -5.76 15.07 -1.82
CA LEU A 113 -4.59 15.97 -1.78
C LEU A 113 -3.61 15.57 -0.69
N ILE A 114 -4.13 15.37 0.53
CA ILE A 114 -3.33 14.93 1.67
C ILE A 114 -2.65 13.59 1.35
N SER A 115 -3.39 12.64 0.80
CA SER A 115 -2.84 11.33 0.42
C SER A 115 -1.75 11.43 -0.63
N ALA A 116 -1.83 12.39 -1.55
CA ALA A 116 -0.81 12.60 -2.56
C ALA A 116 0.47 13.24 -2.03
N THR A 117 0.46 13.75 -0.79
CA THR A 117 1.69 14.14 -0.06
C THR A 117 2.37 12.96 0.64
N ALA A 118 1.77 11.76 0.67
CA ALA A 118 2.37 10.56 1.25
C ALA A 118 3.83 10.29 0.82
N PRO A 119 4.22 10.36 -0.47
CA PRO A 119 5.61 10.14 -0.86
C PRO A 119 6.60 11.12 -0.23
N LEU A 120 6.19 12.35 0.08
CA LEU A 120 7.02 13.32 0.79
C LEU A 120 7.30 12.85 2.23
N PHE A 121 6.25 12.43 2.95
CA PHE A 121 6.39 11.91 4.31
C PHE A 121 7.15 10.58 4.34
N ILE A 122 6.94 9.69 3.36
CA ILE A 122 7.69 8.44 3.23
C ILE A 122 9.18 8.74 3.05
N ALA A 123 9.54 9.64 2.14
CA ALA A 123 10.94 10.02 1.91
C ALA A 123 11.56 10.69 3.14
N LEU A 124 10.81 11.54 3.84
CA LEU A 124 11.25 12.20 5.07
C LEU A 124 11.54 11.17 6.17
N VAL A 125 10.62 10.24 6.42
CA VAL A 125 10.79 9.18 7.43
C VAL A 125 11.91 8.20 7.01
N GLY A 126 12.02 7.88 5.73
CA GLY A 126 13.12 7.08 5.16
C GLY A 126 14.48 7.72 5.43
N TRP A 127 14.59 9.03 5.22
CA TRP A 127 15.82 9.79 5.49
C TRP A 127 16.13 9.88 7.00
N LEU A 128 15.15 10.26 7.84
CA LEU A 128 15.33 10.44 9.29
C LEU A 128 15.55 9.12 10.05
N GLY A 129 14.79 8.07 9.70
CA GLY A 129 14.75 6.82 10.46
C GLY A 129 15.64 5.70 9.89
N PHE A 130 15.84 5.68 8.58
CA PHE A 130 16.55 4.60 7.89
C PHE A 130 17.84 5.05 7.20
N GLY A 131 18.18 6.35 7.25
CA GLY A 131 19.41 6.91 6.67
C GLY A 131 19.42 6.87 5.14
N GLU A 132 18.26 6.75 4.50
CA GLU A 132 18.15 6.71 3.05
C GLU A 132 18.56 8.05 2.43
N ARG A 133 19.42 8.02 1.40
CA ARG A 133 19.82 9.24 0.69
C ARG A 133 18.72 9.68 -0.26
N ILE A 134 18.23 10.90 -0.11
CA ILE A 134 17.30 11.51 -1.06
C ILE A 134 18.06 11.75 -2.37
N THR A 135 17.82 10.87 -3.35
CA THR A 135 18.40 11.01 -4.69
C THR A 135 17.65 12.08 -5.49
N LEU A 136 18.33 12.70 -6.46
CA LEU A 136 17.71 13.68 -7.37
C LEU A 136 16.46 13.10 -8.07
N ARG A 137 16.48 11.79 -8.40
CA ARG A 137 15.33 11.09 -8.98
C ARG A 137 14.12 11.05 -8.04
N LEU A 138 14.34 10.82 -6.75
CA LEU A 138 13.27 10.84 -5.74
C LEU A 138 12.73 12.26 -5.54
N ALA A 139 13.61 13.26 -5.49
CA ALA A 139 13.20 14.65 -5.40
C ALA A 139 12.35 15.09 -6.62
N LEU A 140 12.76 14.69 -7.83
CA LEU A 140 12.00 14.95 -9.06
C LEU A 140 10.65 14.20 -9.07
N ALA A 141 10.60 12.96 -8.57
CA ALA A 141 9.35 12.21 -8.45
C ALA A 141 8.37 12.88 -7.47
N ILE A 142 8.87 13.36 -6.32
CA ILE A 142 8.07 14.11 -5.35
C ILE A 142 7.57 15.42 -5.96
N ALA A 143 8.45 16.19 -6.62
CA ALA A 143 8.07 17.43 -7.29
C ALA A 143 6.99 17.20 -8.37
N LEU A 144 7.15 16.17 -9.21
CA LEU A 144 6.18 15.80 -10.23
C LEU A 144 4.83 15.38 -9.62
N SER A 145 4.86 14.63 -8.51
CA SER A 145 3.66 14.26 -7.77
C SER A 145 2.92 15.49 -7.24
N LEU A 146 3.64 16.43 -6.62
CA LEU A 146 3.06 17.68 -6.11
C LEU A 146 2.51 18.58 -7.23
N LEU A 147 3.18 18.64 -8.38
CA LEU A 147 2.68 19.34 -9.57
C LEU A 147 1.39 18.71 -10.09
N GLY A 148 1.34 17.38 -10.20
CA GLY A 148 0.14 16.65 -10.61
C GLY A 148 -1.05 16.91 -9.69
N VAL A 149 -0.80 17.00 -8.37
CA VAL A 149 -1.80 17.38 -7.38
C VAL A 149 -2.28 18.80 -7.60
N GLY A 150 -1.38 19.76 -7.83
CA GLY A 150 -1.72 21.15 -8.15
C GLY A 150 -2.66 21.26 -9.35
N VAL A 151 -2.37 20.53 -10.44
CA VAL A 151 -3.22 20.47 -11.64
C VAL A 151 -4.62 19.91 -11.34
N VAL A 152 -4.71 18.88 -10.50
CA VAL A 152 -6.00 18.28 -10.09
C VAL A 152 -6.82 19.24 -9.23
N ILE A 153 -6.17 19.99 -8.33
CA ILE A 153 -6.84 20.98 -7.47
C ILE A 153 -7.44 22.10 -8.30
N THR A 154 -6.65 22.65 -9.24
CA THR A 154 -7.11 23.73 -10.11
C THR A 154 -8.19 23.27 -11.08
N ARG A 155 -8.46 21.95 -11.19
CA ARG A 155 -9.32 21.34 -12.22
C ARG A 155 -8.90 21.75 -13.64
N GLY A 156 -7.64 22.18 -13.82
CA GLY A 156 -7.14 22.77 -15.06
C GLY A 156 -7.46 24.26 -15.27
N ASP A 157 -8.10 24.93 -14.31
CA ASP A 157 -8.42 26.35 -14.39
C ASP A 157 -7.35 27.18 -13.67
N TRP A 158 -6.50 27.84 -14.46
CA TRP A 158 -5.42 28.71 -13.98
C TRP A 158 -5.83 30.19 -14.03
N ALA A 159 -7.08 30.48 -13.63
CA ALA A 159 -7.69 31.82 -13.64
C ALA A 159 -8.11 32.26 -12.24
#